data_AF-A0A1J9P1I2-F1
#
_entry.id   AF-A0A1J9P1I2-F1
#
_cell.length_a   1.000
_cell.length_b   1.000
_cell.length_c   1.000
_cell.angle_alpha   90.00
_cell.angle_beta   90.00
_cell.angle_gamma   90.00
#
_symmetry.space_group_name_H-M   'P 1'
#
loop_
_entity.id
_entity.type
_entity.pdbx_description
1 polymer ?
#
loop_
_entity_poly.entity_id
_entity_poly.type
_entity_poly.pdbx_seq_one_letter_code
_entity_poly.pdbx_strand_id
1 'polypeptide(L)'
;MEEAEESADIDNDIDIDALANGAGGSGIVGEAHRDIFRQLLSLREPIEMGVPQLVHGDLAGNVHLRSTRENNRLDIIERGDDQEEEQEGREGRKEHVPGIIDFSLYFGPVEFAEIVIVADGLLWYDAGDEQVRLVGVDKYRLQMLVWALIFRIVASSEGEREKGIVDEAERNRYLRAVGIVRG
;
A
#
# COMPACT_ATOMS: atom_id res chain seq x y z
N MET A 1 4.05 32.89 33.44
CA MET A 1 3.07 31.81 33.21
C MET A 1 3.65 31.02 32.06
N GLU A 2 4.36 29.97 32.41
CA GLU A 2 5.01 29.05 31.49
C GLU A 2 4.06 27.87 31.41
N GLU A 3 3.26 27.81 30.34
CA GLU A 3 2.37 26.69 30.09
C GLU A 3 3.22 25.55 29.54
N ALA A 4 3.44 24.54 30.39
CA ALA A 4 4.02 23.28 29.98
C ALA A 4 3.00 22.57 29.07
N GLU A 5 3.31 22.47 27.78
CA GLU A 5 2.62 21.59 26.86
C GLU A 5 2.90 20.14 27.28
N GLU A 6 1.95 19.55 27.98
CA GLU A 6 1.91 18.12 28.27
C GLU A 6 1.61 17.40 26.95
N SER A 7 2.65 16.92 26.27
CA SER A 7 2.52 16.03 25.12
C SER A 7 1.98 14.69 25.64
N ALA A 8 0.72 14.42 25.35
CA ALA A 8 0.14 13.09 25.56
C ALA A 8 0.89 12.11 24.66
N ASP A 9 1.82 11.35 25.26
CA ASP A 9 2.39 10.15 24.66
C ASP A 9 1.22 9.19 24.36
N ILE A 10 0.83 9.12 23.09
CA ILE A 10 -0.10 8.11 22.60
C ILE A 10 0.69 6.80 22.63
N ASP A 11 0.46 6.04 23.70
CA ASP A 11 0.98 4.71 23.91
C ASP A 11 0.52 3.80 22.76
N ASN A 12 1.38 3.65 21.75
CA ASN A 12 1.12 2.88 20.52
C ASN A 12 1.44 1.39 20.69
N ASP A 13 1.64 0.93 21.93
CA ASP A 13 1.84 -0.47 22.28
C ASP A 13 0.50 -1.24 22.22
N ILE A 14 -0.08 -1.32 21.02
CA ILE A 14 -1.01 -2.40 20.72
C ILE A 14 -0.17 -3.68 20.73
N ASP A 15 -0.25 -4.41 21.84
CA ASP A 15 0.33 -5.75 21.97
C ASP A 15 -0.42 -6.72 21.05
N ILE A 16 -0.02 -6.69 19.77
CA ILE A 16 -0.51 -7.58 18.71
C ILE A 16 -0.27 -9.05 19.11
N ASP A 17 0.76 -9.35 19.90
CA ASP A 17 1.06 -10.70 20.36
C ASP A 17 0.07 -11.18 21.43
N ALA A 18 -0.34 -10.31 22.36
CA ALA A 18 -1.42 -10.61 23.32
C ALA A 18 -2.76 -10.84 22.60
N LEU A 19 -3.06 -10.03 21.59
CA LEU A 19 -4.33 -10.09 20.85
C LEU A 19 -4.37 -11.27 19.85
N ALA A 20 -3.22 -11.77 19.41
CA ALA A 20 -3.07 -13.00 18.63
C ALA A 20 -3.26 -14.28 19.48
N ASN A 21 -2.93 -14.22 20.78
CA ASN A 21 -2.92 -15.35 21.72
C ASN A 21 -4.17 -15.44 22.62
N GLY A 22 -5.13 -14.52 22.48
CA GLY A 22 -6.37 -14.53 23.25
C GLY A 22 -7.18 -15.81 23.06
N ALA A 23 -7.24 -16.65 24.09
CA ALA A 23 -7.99 -17.91 24.14
C ALA A 23 -9.53 -17.74 24.17
N GLY A 24 -10.05 -16.57 23.80
CA GLY A 24 -11.48 -16.24 23.83
C GLY A 24 -11.91 -15.44 22.62
N GLY A 25 -12.59 -16.10 21.68
CA GLY A 25 -13.72 -15.53 20.94
C GLY A 25 -13.55 -14.23 20.14
N SER A 26 -12.39 -13.97 19.53
CA SER A 26 -12.19 -13.19 18.28
C SER A 26 -10.74 -12.72 18.23
N GLY A 27 -9.81 -13.57 17.76
CA GLY A 27 -8.44 -13.11 17.47
C GLY A 27 -8.46 -11.97 16.44
N ILE A 28 -7.40 -11.18 16.31
CA ILE A 28 -7.31 -10.09 15.30
C ILE A 28 -7.57 -10.63 13.89
N VAL A 29 -7.09 -11.84 13.64
CA VAL A 29 -7.13 -12.46 12.32
C VAL A 29 -8.15 -13.60 12.29
N GLY A 30 -8.98 -13.61 11.25
CA GLY A 30 -9.96 -14.65 10.94
C GLY A 30 -9.31 -16.03 10.87
N GLU A 31 -10.10 -17.08 11.08
CA GLU A 31 -9.57 -18.44 11.20
C GLU A 31 -8.77 -18.88 9.95
N ALA A 32 -9.24 -18.50 8.76
CA ALA A 32 -8.60 -18.84 7.48
C ALA A 32 -7.16 -18.30 7.33
N HIS A 33 -6.90 -17.14 7.94
CA HIS A 33 -5.64 -16.40 7.82
C HIS A 33 -4.73 -16.56 9.05
N ARG A 34 -5.22 -17.17 10.14
CA ARG A 34 -4.54 -17.24 11.44
C ARG A 34 -3.15 -17.88 11.37
N ASP A 35 -3.01 -18.98 10.63
CA ASP A 35 -1.73 -19.68 10.54
C ASP A 35 -0.70 -18.91 9.71
N ILE A 36 -1.14 -18.18 8.69
CA ILE A 36 -0.29 -17.31 7.89
C ILE A 36 0.17 -16.12 8.73
N PHE A 37 -0.76 -15.51 9.48
CA PHE A 37 -0.44 -14.42 10.39
C PHE A 37 0.59 -14.83 11.44
N ARG A 38 0.46 -16.01 12.07
CA ARG A 38 1.47 -16.55 13.00
C ARG A 38 2.84 -16.75 12.34
N GLN A 39 2.86 -17.21 11.09
CA GLN A 39 4.09 -17.35 10.33
C GLN A 39 4.76 -16.00 10.11
N LEU A 40 4.01 -14.95 9.76
CA LEU A 40 4.55 -13.59 9.64
C LEU A 40 5.04 -13.05 11.00
N LEU A 41 4.29 -13.25 12.08
CA LEU A 41 4.71 -12.84 13.43
C LEU A 41 6.04 -13.48 13.82
N SER A 42 6.26 -14.76 13.48
CA SER A 42 7.53 -15.46 13.77
C SER A 42 8.73 -14.95 12.97
N LEU A 43 8.51 -14.20 11.89
CA LEU A 43 9.56 -13.60 11.07
C LEU A 43 9.92 -12.18 11.55
N ARG A 44 9.14 -11.61 12.46
CA ARG A 44 9.42 -10.26 12.98
C ARG A 44 10.69 -10.26 13.81
N GLU A 45 11.51 -9.28 13.54
CA GLU A 45 12.65 -8.92 14.37
C GLU A 45 12.54 -7.45 14.76
N PRO A 46 13.01 -7.06 15.96
CA PRO A 46 13.11 -5.65 16.32
C PRO A 46 13.97 -4.89 15.32
N ILE A 47 13.48 -3.74 14.88
CA ILE A 47 14.19 -2.81 14.00
C ILE A 47 13.99 -1.39 14.48
N GLU A 48 15.00 -0.54 14.28
CA GLU A 48 14.85 0.89 14.48
C GLU A 48 14.06 1.47 13.31
N MET A 49 13.01 2.23 13.64
CA MET A 49 12.14 2.84 12.64
C MET A 49 12.80 4.08 12.05
N GLY A 50 12.57 4.30 10.75
CA GLY A 50 12.99 5.51 10.06
C GLY A 50 12.30 6.77 10.61
N VAL A 51 12.72 7.93 10.13
CA VAL A 51 12.16 9.22 10.54
C VAL A 51 10.69 9.30 10.10
N PRO A 52 9.74 9.59 11.01
CA PRO A 52 8.33 9.67 10.67
C PRO A 52 8.05 10.90 9.80
N GLN A 53 7.24 10.69 8.75
CA GLN A 53 6.70 11.72 7.86
C GLN A 53 5.21 11.46 7.64
N LEU A 54 4.48 12.46 7.15
CA LEU A 54 3.09 12.26 6.74
C LEU A 54 3.07 11.42 5.45
N VAL A 55 2.57 10.19 5.55
CA VAL A 55 2.54 9.21 4.45
C VAL A 55 1.12 8.68 4.21
N HIS A 56 0.90 8.10 3.03
CA HIS A 56 -0.36 7.45 2.68
C HIS A 56 -0.30 5.95 2.97
N GLY A 57 -1.20 5.43 3.82
CA GLY A 57 -1.18 4.03 4.27
C GLY A 57 -1.74 3.00 3.31
N ASP A 58 -2.39 3.45 2.24
CA ASP A 58 -2.99 2.57 1.24
C ASP A 58 -2.87 3.17 -0.15
N LEU A 59 -1.65 3.43 -0.64
CA LEU A 59 -1.50 4.19 -1.89
C LEU A 59 -1.88 3.38 -3.14
N ALA A 60 -1.69 2.06 -3.14
CA ALA A 60 -1.99 1.22 -4.30
C ALA A 60 -3.49 1.21 -4.58
N GLY A 61 -3.87 1.42 -5.85
CA GLY A 61 -5.29 1.55 -6.24
C GLY A 61 -5.90 2.93 -6.00
N ASN A 62 -5.27 3.78 -5.18
CA ASN A 62 -5.74 5.13 -4.83
C ASN A 62 -5.05 6.25 -5.62
N VAL A 63 -4.49 5.90 -6.79
CA VAL A 63 -3.92 6.84 -7.76
C VAL A 63 -4.81 6.89 -9.01
N HIS A 64 -5.38 8.06 -9.28
CA HIS A 64 -6.20 8.30 -10.46
C HIS A 64 -5.41 9.03 -11.56
N LEU A 65 -5.42 8.50 -12.79
CA LEU A 65 -4.76 9.11 -13.93
C LEU A 65 -5.73 9.96 -14.73
N ARG A 66 -5.66 11.28 -14.57
CA ARG A 66 -6.50 12.21 -15.34
C ARG A 66 -5.82 12.50 -16.68
N SER A 67 -6.49 12.22 -17.80
CA SER A 67 -6.02 12.71 -19.10
C SER A 67 -6.21 14.22 -19.17
N THR A 68 -5.13 14.98 -19.31
CA THR A 68 -5.24 16.35 -19.78
C THR A 68 -5.50 16.27 -21.29
N ARG A 69 -6.69 16.71 -21.73
CA ARG A 69 -6.83 17.08 -23.14
C ARG A 69 -5.96 18.31 -23.33
N GLU A 70 -4.99 18.24 -24.24
CA GLU A 70 -4.29 19.44 -24.70
C GLU A 70 -5.36 20.44 -25.16
N ASN A 71 -5.63 21.45 -24.34
CA ASN A 71 -6.50 22.56 -24.71
C ASN A 71 -5.69 23.44 -25.68
N ASN A 72 -5.53 22.98 -26.91
CA ASN A 72 -4.98 23.79 -28.00
C ASN A 72 -6.07 24.75 -28.51
N ARG A 73 -6.58 25.62 -27.62
CA ARG A 73 -7.69 26.54 -27.91
C ARG A 73 -7.36 28.00 -27.66
N LEU A 74 -6.07 28.36 -27.79
CA LEU A 74 -5.56 29.73 -27.81
C LEU A 74 -4.41 29.81 -28.83
N ASP A 75 -4.67 29.59 -30.13
CA ASP A 75 -3.69 29.93 -31.20
C ASP A 75 -4.33 30.11 -32.60
N ILE A 76 -5.65 30.33 -32.70
CA ILE A 76 -6.25 30.70 -34.00
C ILE A 76 -7.08 31.97 -33.83
N ILE A 77 -6.38 33.07 -33.61
CA ILE A 77 -6.79 34.38 -34.11
C ILE A 77 -5.64 34.82 -35.03
N GLU A 78 -5.96 35.01 -36.31
CA GLU A 78 -5.07 35.43 -37.42
C GLU A 78 -4.29 34.33 -38.15
N ARG A 79 -4.90 33.73 -39.19
CA ARG A 79 -4.61 34.08 -40.60
C ARG A 79 -5.50 33.27 -41.53
N GLY A 80 -6.00 33.95 -42.56
CA GLY A 80 -6.92 33.40 -43.54
C GLY A 80 -6.29 32.43 -44.52
N ASP A 81 -7.21 31.77 -45.20
CA ASP A 81 -7.17 31.11 -46.49
C ASP A 81 -6.33 29.83 -46.66
N ASP A 82 -7.09 28.78 -47.00
CA ASP A 82 -6.79 27.67 -47.89
C ASP A 82 -5.59 26.75 -47.56
N GLN A 83 -5.90 25.65 -46.87
CA GLN A 83 -5.55 24.30 -47.33
C GLN A 83 -6.24 23.20 -46.50
N GLU A 84 -7.02 22.37 -47.18
CA GLU A 84 -7.47 21.07 -46.69
C GLU A 84 -6.24 20.14 -46.65
N GLU A 85 -5.62 19.99 -45.48
CA GLU A 85 -4.61 18.95 -45.25
C GLU A 85 -5.18 17.85 -44.34
N GLU A 86 -4.98 16.62 -44.82
CA GLU A 86 -5.40 15.34 -44.29
C GLU A 86 -5.11 15.21 -42.79
N GLN A 87 -6.17 15.09 -41.98
CA GLN A 87 -6.06 14.74 -40.56
C GLN A 87 -5.87 13.24 -40.40
N GLU A 88 -4.70 12.73 -40.74
CA GLU A 88 -4.25 11.40 -40.34
C GLU A 88 -2.98 11.50 -39.48
N GLY A 89 -3.07 11.01 -38.23
CA GLY A 89 -1.91 10.39 -37.58
C GLY A 89 -1.12 11.18 -36.53
N ARG A 90 -1.68 12.16 -35.82
CA ARG A 90 -1.07 12.67 -34.57
C ARG A 90 -1.94 12.40 -33.36
N GLU A 91 -1.94 11.15 -32.92
CA GLU A 91 -2.35 10.82 -31.56
C GLU A 91 -1.27 11.37 -30.61
N GLY A 92 -1.39 12.65 -30.27
CA GLY A 92 -0.53 13.30 -29.28
C GLY A 92 -0.52 12.47 -28.01
N ARG A 93 0.66 12.28 -27.41
CA ARG A 93 0.80 11.59 -26.11
C ARG A 93 -0.14 12.28 -25.13
N LYS A 94 -1.25 11.64 -24.78
CA LYS A 94 -2.12 12.11 -23.70
C LYS A 94 -1.28 12.09 -22.43
N GLU A 95 -0.87 13.25 -21.97
CA GLU A 95 -0.21 13.36 -20.68
C GLU A 95 -1.25 13.02 -19.60
N HIS A 96 -0.89 12.10 -18.73
CA HIS A 96 -1.73 11.69 -17.61
C HIS A 96 -1.15 12.29 -16.35
N VAL A 97 -1.89 13.23 -15.75
CA VAL A 97 -1.51 13.81 -14.46
C VAL A 97 -2.03 12.88 -13.36
N PRO A 98 -1.17 12.29 -12.52
CA PRO A 98 -1.60 11.46 -11.41
C PRO A 98 -2.19 12.32 -10.29
N GLY A 99 -3.34 11.91 -9.76
CA GLY A 99 -3.93 12.44 -8.53
C GLY A 99 -4.07 11.33 -7.49
N ILE A 100 -3.87 11.67 -6.22
CA ILE A 100 -4.06 10.74 -5.09
C ILE A 100 -5.44 10.99 -4.48
N ILE A 101 -6.18 9.93 -4.19
CA ILE A 101 -7.51 9.96 -3.56
C ILE A 101 -7.52 9.11 -2.28
N ASP A 102 -8.66 9.09 -1.57
CA ASP A 102 -8.91 8.23 -0.41
C ASP A 102 -7.84 8.30 0.70
N PHE A 103 -7.57 9.54 1.12
CA PHE A 103 -6.53 9.92 2.08
C PHE A 103 -6.58 9.13 3.39
N SER A 104 -5.75 8.10 3.47
CA SER A 104 -5.48 7.30 4.67
C SER A 104 -4.14 7.73 5.28
N LEU A 105 -4.07 8.98 5.73
CA LEU A 105 -2.83 9.62 6.14
C LEU A 105 -2.45 9.28 7.58
N TYR A 106 -1.18 9.00 7.82
CA TYR A 106 -0.61 8.81 9.16
C TYR A 106 0.87 9.22 9.18
N PHE A 107 1.43 9.43 10.37
CA PHE A 107 2.86 9.67 10.53
C PHE A 107 3.61 8.35 10.68
N GLY A 108 4.52 8.07 9.74
CA GLY A 108 5.32 6.84 9.71
C GLY A 108 6.53 6.96 8.80
N PRO A 109 7.43 5.97 8.81
CA PRO A 109 8.58 5.98 7.90
C PRO A 109 8.13 5.82 6.45
N VAL A 110 8.78 6.55 5.55
CA VAL A 110 8.48 6.53 4.10
C VAL A 110 8.67 5.13 3.54
N GLU A 111 9.68 4.42 4.04
CA GLU A 111 10.01 3.06 3.65
C GLU A 111 8.87 2.09 3.93
N PHE A 112 8.11 2.30 5.00
CA PHE A 112 6.93 1.47 5.26
C PHE A 112 5.84 1.72 4.21
N ALA A 113 5.56 2.98 3.87
CA ALA A 113 4.58 3.31 2.83
C ALA A 113 4.97 2.79 1.44
N GLU A 114 6.27 2.86 1.08
CA GLU A 114 6.79 2.25 -0.15
C GLU A 114 6.58 0.73 -0.16
N ILE A 115 6.82 0.08 0.98
CA ILE A 115 6.73 -1.36 1.08
C ILE A 115 5.28 -1.85 1.12
N VAL A 116 4.32 -1.04 1.60
CA VAL A 116 2.89 -1.33 1.43
C VAL A 116 2.53 -1.46 -0.06
N ILE A 117 3.07 -0.60 -0.93
CA ILE A 117 2.85 -0.69 -2.38
C ILE A 117 3.41 -2.00 -2.94
N VAL A 118 4.59 -2.43 -2.47
CA VAL A 118 5.20 -3.70 -2.87
C VAL A 118 4.38 -4.89 -2.38
N ALA A 119 3.89 -4.85 -1.14
CA ALA A 119 3.00 -5.88 -0.61
C ALA A 119 1.73 -6.00 -1.46
N ASP A 120 1.13 -4.88 -1.87
CA ASP A 120 -0.02 -4.89 -2.78
C ASP A 120 0.33 -5.46 -4.16
N GLY A 121 1.52 -5.13 -4.67
CA GLY A 121 2.08 -5.74 -5.88
C GLY A 121 2.05 -7.27 -5.83
N LEU A 122 2.61 -7.83 -4.75
CA LEU A 122 2.67 -9.28 -4.51
C LEU A 122 1.27 -9.89 -4.31
N LEU A 123 0.39 -9.20 -3.59
CA LEU A 123 -0.91 -9.72 -3.20
C LEU A 123 -1.98 -9.57 -4.27
N TRP A 124 -1.93 -8.57 -5.14
CA TRP A 124 -3.08 -8.24 -6.00
C TRP A 124 -2.72 -8.08 -7.47
N TYR A 125 -1.45 -7.82 -7.79
CA TYR A 125 -1.00 -7.50 -9.16
C TYR A 125 -0.08 -8.55 -9.77
N ASP A 126 0.00 -9.74 -9.15
CA ASP A 126 0.85 -10.86 -9.58
C ASP A 126 2.32 -10.47 -9.80
N ALA A 127 2.79 -9.49 -9.01
CA ALA A 127 4.20 -9.14 -9.01
C ALA A 127 5.02 -10.27 -8.39
N GLY A 128 6.20 -10.50 -8.96
CA GLY A 128 7.17 -11.44 -8.40
C GLY A 128 8.13 -10.77 -7.42
N ASP A 129 9.19 -11.50 -7.09
CA ASP A 129 10.24 -11.05 -6.17
C ASP A 129 11.10 -9.91 -6.75
N GLU A 130 10.94 -9.56 -8.02
CA GLU A 130 11.62 -8.43 -8.65
C GLU A 130 11.25 -7.08 -8.03
N GLN A 131 9.99 -6.89 -7.61
CA GLN A 131 9.59 -5.65 -6.95
C GLN A 131 10.24 -5.53 -5.57
N VAL A 132 10.35 -6.66 -4.84
CA VAL A 132 11.05 -6.72 -3.55
C VAL A 132 12.53 -6.38 -3.75
N ARG A 133 13.17 -6.92 -4.80
CA ARG A 133 14.56 -6.56 -5.14
C ARG A 133 14.75 -5.10 -5.52
N LEU A 134 13.77 -4.48 -6.17
CA LEU A 134 13.84 -3.09 -6.61
C LEU A 134 13.90 -2.11 -5.43
N VAL A 135 13.09 -2.36 -4.39
CA VAL A 135 13.03 -1.51 -3.19
C VAL A 135 14.12 -1.81 -2.16
N GLY A 136 14.70 -3.00 -2.22
CA GLY A 136 15.81 -3.43 -1.37
C GLY A 136 15.49 -4.69 -0.57
N VAL A 137 16.52 -5.52 -0.38
CA VAL A 137 16.46 -6.80 0.35
C VAL A 137 17.32 -6.79 1.61
N ASP A 138 17.74 -5.62 2.07
CA ASP A 138 18.38 -5.50 3.37
C ASP A 138 17.38 -5.84 4.49
N LYS A 139 17.91 -6.16 5.67
CA LYS A 139 17.12 -6.58 6.83
C LYS A 139 16.00 -5.58 7.14
N TYR A 140 16.26 -4.28 7.07
CA TYR A 140 15.28 -3.26 7.41
C TYR A 140 14.10 -3.27 6.42
N ARG A 141 14.38 -3.33 5.11
CA ARG A 141 13.34 -3.42 4.06
C ARG A 141 12.54 -4.72 4.13
N LEU A 142 13.19 -5.85 4.36
CA LEU A 142 12.50 -7.14 4.53
C LEU A 142 11.60 -7.15 5.77
N GLN A 143 12.05 -6.55 6.87
CA GLN A 143 11.21 -6.42 8.06
C GLN A 143 10.03 -5.49 7.80
N MET A 144 10.21 -4.35 7.11
CA MET A 144 9.09 -3.52 6.65
C MET A 144 8.08 -4.32 5.81
N LEU A 145 8.54 -5.29 5.00
CA LEU A 145 7.67 -6.14 4.19
C LEU A 145 6.88 -7.13 5.04
N VAL A 146 7.50 -7.73 6.06
CA VAL A 146 6.79 -8.53 7.08
C VAL A 146 5.69 -7.69 7.73
N TRP A 147 6.00 -6.46 8.15
CA TRP A 147 5.03 -5.54 8.75
C TRP A 147 3.90 -5.18 7.79
N ALA A 148 4.19 -4.91 6.52
CA ALA A 148 3.18 -4.58 5.52
C ALA A 148 2.24 -5.75 5.22
N LEU A 149 2.77 -6.97 5.15
CA LEU A 149 1.96 -8.18 4.98
C LEU A 149 1.10 -8.48 6.21
N ILE A 150 1.59 -8.19 7.42
CA ILE A 150 0.78 -8.25 8.65
C ILE A 150 -0.35 -7.22 8.61
N PHE A 151 -0.04 -5.98 8.25
CA PHE A 151 -1.06 -4.93 8.10
C PHE A 151 -2.17 -5.37 7.13
N ARG A 152 -1.79 -5.88 5.95
CA ARG A 152 -2.73 -6.34 4.93
C ARG A 152 -3.56 -7.53 5.40
N ILE A 153 -2.95 -8.55 6.02
CA ILE A 153 -3.71 -9.74 6.44
C ILE A 153 -4.73 -9.44 7.55
N VAL A 154 -4.41 -8.46 8.42
CA VAL A 154 -5.36 -7.95 9.41
C VAL A 154 -6.53 -7.23 8.72
N ALA A 155 -6.25 -6.33 7.77
CA ALA A 155 -7.29 -5.62 7.02
C ALA A 155 -8.19 -6.58 6.21
N SER A 156 -7.60 -7.56 5.53
CA SER A 156 -8.33 -8.63 4.82
C SER A 156 -9.24 -9.42 5.74
N SER A 157 -8.75 -9.79 6.93
CA SER A 157 -9.51 -10.54 7.93
C SER A 157 -10.76 -9.79 8.42
N GLU A 158 -10.68 -8.48 8.60
CA GLU A 158 -11.85 -7.67 8.97
C GLU A 158 -12.93 -7.73 7.88
N GLY A 159 -12.53 -7.66 6.60
CA GLY A 159 -13.46 -7.82 5.47
C GLY A 159 -14.11 -9.21 5.38
N GLU A 160 -13.37 -10.28 5.69
CA GLU A 160 -13.92 -11.64 5.74
C GLU A 160 -14.94 -11.81 6.88
N ARG A 161 -14.70 -11.20 8.04
CA ARG A 161 -15.62 -11.25 9.18
C ARG A 161 -16.95 -10.57 8.87
N GLU A 162 -16.90 -9.47 8.13
CA GLU A 162 -18.11 -8.76 7.70
C GLU A 162 -18.91 -9.56 6.67
N LYS A 163 -18.23 -10.19 5.71
CA LYS A 163 -18.88 -10.91 4.60
C LYS A 163 -19.24 -12.36 4.92
N GLY A 164 -18.56 -12.98 5.89
CA GLY A 164 -18.72 -14.40 6.25
C GLY A 164 -18.25 -15.37 5.17
N ILE A 165 -17.47 -14.92 4.19
CA ILE A 165 -16.98 -15.71 3.06
C ILE A 165 -15.45 -15.65 3.07
N VAL A 166 -14.82 -16.82 3.02
CA VAL A 166 -13.37 -16.97 2.90
C VAL A 166 -12.99 -17.03 1.42
N ASP A 167 -12.08 -16.15 0.98
CA ASP A 167 -11.51 -16.21 -0.37
C ASP A 167 -10.22 -17.03 -0.38
N GLU A 168 -10.33 -18.28 -0.84
CA GLU A 168 -9.18 -19.18 -0.94
C GLU A 168 -8.13 -18.66 -1.94
N ALA A 169 -8.52 -17.90 -2.97
CA ALA A 169 -7.57 -17.31 -3.89
C ALA A 169 -6.73 -16.25 -3.19
N GLU A 170 -7.35 -15.37 -2.40
CA GLU A 170 -6.67 -14.38 -1.57
C GLU A 170 -5.70 -15.04 -0.57
N ARG A 171 -6.17 -16.04 0.17
CA ARG A 171 -5.34 -16.82 1.10
C ARG A 171 -4.09 -17.38 0.41
N ASN A 172 -4.22 -17.89 -0.81
CA ASN A 172 -3.09 -18.40 -1.59
C ASN A 172 -2.11 -17.31 -2.02
N ARG A 173 -2.55 -16.07 -2.22
CA ARG A 173 -1.64 -14.94 -2.53
C ARG A 173 -0.76 -14.60 -1.32
N TYR A 174 -1.35 -14.59 -0.12
CA TYR A 174 -0.58 -14.44 1.12
C TYR A 174 0.44 -15.56 1.33
N LEU A 175 0.08 -16.82 1.08
CA LEU A 175 1.03 -17.94 1.18
C LEU A 175 2.24 -17.77 0.25
N ARG A 176 2.02 -17.31 -0.99
CA ARG A 176 3.11 -17.02 -1.92
C ARG A 176 4.00 -15.89 -1.42
N ALA A 177 3.40 -14.78 -0.95
CA ALA A 177 4.15 -13.65 -0.42
C ALA A 177 5.01 -14.04 0.80
N VAL A 178 4.48 -14.85 1.73
CA VAL A 178 5.26 -15.39 2.86
C VAL A 178 6.43 -16.25 2.39
N GLY A 179 6.25 -17.03 1.33
CA GLY A 179 7.33 -17.80 0.71
C GLY A 179 8.49 -16.92 0.25
N ILE A 180 8.20 -15.79 -0.40
CA ILE A 180 9.21 -14.84 -0.88
C ILE A 180 10.01 -14.25 0.29
N VAL A 181 9.35 -13.89 1.39
CA VAL A 181 10.02 -13.29 2.56
C VAL A 181 10.91 -14.28 3.32
N ARG A 182 10.62 -15.58 3.22
CA ARG A 182 11.41 -16.63 3.88
C ARG A 182 12.69 -17.03 3.15
N GLY A 183 12.77 -16.77 1.84
CA GLY A 183 13.86 -17.25 0.98
C GLY A 183 13.63 -18.67 0.48
#